data_AF-A0A969K3H9-F1
#
_entry.id   AF-A0A969K3H9-F1
#
_cell.length_a   1.000
_cell.length_b   1.000
_cell.length_c   1.000
_cell.angle_alpha   90.00
_cell.angle_beta   90.00
_cell.angle_gamma   90.00
#
_symmetry.space_group_name_H-M   'P 1'
#
loop_
_entity.id
_entity.type
_entity.pdbx_description
1 polymer ?
#
loop_
_entity_poly.entity_id
_entity_poly.type
_entity_poly.pdbx_seq_one_letter_code
_entity_poly.pdbx_strand_id
1 'polypeptide(L)'
;MKKYWLLLLLILSTLLSSCGKNRIDEALDEVEQGSFIATSCVLSAQSELPPLPAPPQNQAGIAPRSEDYASFNDYLQADSKHANQSSEDFNSYMNWMLETERLKQEGQQQVFQTCSASIREQEKFRGEALKVGATTEQVQGALQVGIARAQEALHQEK
;
A
#
# COMPACT_ATOMS: atom_id res chain seq x y z
N MET A 1 1.21 1.02 62.89
CA MET A 1 2.18 0.85 61.77
C MET A 1 1.58 0.32 60.46
N LYS A 2 0.40 -0.35 60.43
CA LYS A 2 -0.18 -0.92 59.19
C LYS A 2 -0.78 0.09 58.18
N LYS A 3 -1.15 1.30 58.59
CA LYS A 3 -1.83 2.30 57.72
C LYS A 3 -0.91 2.95 56.67
N TYR A 4 0.40 3.05 56.95
CA TYR A 4 1.36 3.67 56.03
C TYR A 4 1.72 2.75 54.84
N TRP A 5 1.59 1.43 55.00
CA TRP A 5 1.88 0.45 53.96
C TRP A 5 0.88 0.50 52.79
N LEU A 6 -0.42 0.67 53.09
CA LEU A 6 -1.47 0.81 52.07
C LEU A 6 -1.31 2.10 51.26
N LEU A 7 -0.93 3.19 51.91
CA LEU A 7 -0.68 4.48 51.24
C LEU A 7 0.55 4.42 50.33
N LEU A 8 1.60 3.72 50.75
CA LEU A 8 2.81 3.54 49.95
C LEU A 8 2.56 2.69 48.70
N LEU A 9 1.73 1.63 48.81
CA LEU A 9 1.33 0.79 47.69
C LEU A 9 0.45 1.55 46.68
N LEU A 10 -0.47 2.38 47.15
CA LEU A 10 -1.30 3.23 46.29
C LEU A 10 -0.45 4.22 45.50
N ILE A 11 0.48 4.92 46.16
CA ILE A 11 1.37 5.88 45.51
C ILE A 11 2.29 5.19 44.48
N LEU A 12 2.86 4.02 44.82
CA LEU A 12 3.66 3.24 43.88
C LEU A 12 2.84 2.84 42.65
N SER A 13 1.60 2.36 42.85
CA SER A 13 0.72 1.94 41.74
C SER A 13 0.39 3.09 40.79
N THR A 14 0.16 4.31 41.33
CA THR A 14 -0.10 5.50 40.51
C THR A 14 1.14 5.98 39.76
N LEU A 15 2.33 5.90 40.37
CA LEU A 15 3.59 6.29 39.72
C LEU A 15 4.00 5.29 38.62
N LEU A 16 3.84 3.99 38.88
CA LEU A 16 4.07 2.94 37.88
C LEU A 16 3.08 3.05 36.71
N SER A 17 1.81 3.35 37.00
CA SER A 17 0.78 3.55 35.96
C SER A 17 1.04 4.80 35.12
N SER A 18 1.43 5.92 35.74
CA SER A 18 1.76 7.16 35.02
C SER A 18 3.04 7.05 34.18
N CYS A 19 4.04 6.32 34.66
CA CYS A 19 5.30 6.12 33.93
C CYS A 19 5.13 5.15 32.75
N GLY A 20 4.30 4.11 32.90
CA GLY A 20 3.95 3.20 31.82
C GLY A 20 3.11 3.86 30.73
N LYS A 21 2.16 4.73 31.10
CA LYS A 21 1.27 5.41 30.16
C LYS A 21 2.02 6.36 29.21
N ASN A 22 2.95 7.17 29.73
CA ASN A 22 3.77 8.06 28.90
C ASN A 22 4.59 7.31 27.84
N ARG A 23 5.11 6.12 28.17
CA ARG A 23 5.91 5.32 27.23
C ARG A 23 5.06 4.65 26.14
N ILE A 24 3.81 4.31 26.46
CA ILE A 24 2.87 3.77 25.48
C ILE A 24 2.46 4.88 24.51
N ASP A 25 2.12 6.07 25.03
CA ASP A 25 1.72 7.20 24.21
C ASP A 25 2.86 7.62 23.25
N GLU A 26 4.11 7.74 23.74
CA GLU A 26 5.29 8.01 22.90
C GLU A 26 5.51 6.94 21.82
N ALA A 27 5.37 5.66 22.15
CA ALA A 27 5.53 4.59 21.17
C ALA A 27 4.38 4.54 20.14
N LEU A 28 3.17 4.98 20.50
CA LEU A 28 2.06 5.10 19.56
C LEU A 28 2.26 6.29 18.61
N ASP A 29 2.81 7.40 19.08
CA ASP A 29 3.19 8.54 18.23
C ASP A 29 4.27 8.13 17.21
N GLU A 30 5.26 7.32 17.61
CA GLU A 30 6.26 6.75 16.69
C GLU A 30 5.63 5.82 15.65
N VAL A 31 4.63 5.02 16.03
CA VAL A 31 3.88 4.17 15.09
C VAL A 31 3.10 5.03 14.09
N GLU A 32 2.44 6.09 14.54
CA GLU A 32 1.74 7.03 13.67
C GLU A 32 2.70 7.69 12.67
N GLN A 33 3.82 8.21 13.17
CA GLN A 33 4.83 8.86 12.34
C GLN A 33 5.47 7.90 11.33
N GLY A 34 5.84 6.69 11.77
CA GLY A 34 6.37 5.66 10.87
C GLY A 34 5.35 5.25 9.80
N SER A 35 4.08 5.13 10.16
CA SER A 35 3.00 4.86 9.23
C SER A 35 2.82 5.98 8.20
N PHE A 36 2.87 7.24 8.65
CA PHE A 36 2.82 8.40 7.77
C PHE A 36 3.98 8.39 6.76
N ILE A 37 5.23 8.20 7.21
CA ILE A 37 6.42 8.19 6.35
C ILE A 37 6.35 7.04 5.33
N ALA A 38 6.04 5.82 5.77
CA ALA A 38 5.96 4.67 4.88
C ALA A 38 4.84 4.84 3.83
N THR A 39 3.67 5.32 4.25
CA THR A 39 2.54 5.57 3.35
C THR A 39 2.87 6.68 2.36
N SER A 40 3.50 7.77 2.82
CA SER A 40 3.89 8.89 1.96
C SER A 40 4.90 8.44 0.90
N CYS A 41 5.93 7.66 1.29
CA CYS A 41 6.87 7.07 0.34
C CYS A 41 6.15 6.26 -0.74
N VAL A 42 5.22 5.38 -0.33
CA VAL A 42 4.49 4.51 -1.25
C VAL A 42 3.59 5.30 -2.20
N LEU A 43 2.94 6.37 -1.72
CA LEU A 43 2.11 7.25 -2.55
C LEU A 43 2.95 8.06 -3.53
N SER A 44 4.06 8.65 -3.08
CA SER A 44 4.99 9.40 -3.94
C SER A 44 5.62 8.49 -5.00
N ALA A 45 6.14 7.32 -4.61
CA ALA A 45 6.76 6.38 -5.54
C ALA A 45 5.76 5.87 -6.59
N GLN A 46 4.48 5.67 -6.23
CA GLN A 46 3.44 5.32 -7.19
C GLN A 46 3.14 6.43 -8.19
N SER A 47 3.24 7.70 -7.77
CA SER A 47 3.02 8.85 -8.66
C SER A 47 4.14 9.04 -9.69
N GLU A 48 5.33 8.50 -9.41
CA GLU A 48 6.50 8.54 -10.30
C GLU A 48 6.56 7.34 -11.27
N LEU A 49 5.67 6.36 -11.12
CA LEU A 49 5.64 5.21 -12.03
C LEU A 49 5.27 5.64 -13.45
N PRO A 50 5.93 5.05 -14.48
CA PRO A 50 5.58 5.34 -15.85
C PRO A 50 4.11 4.99 -16.11
N PRO A 51 3.38 5.80 -16.90
CA PRO A 51 2.01 5.50 -17.25
C PRO A 51 1.95 4.20 -18.03
N LEU A 52 0.90 3.40 -17.79
CA LEU A 52 0.66 2.20 -18.58
C LEU A 52 0.37 2.59 -20.04
N PRO A 53 0.86 1.81 -21.02
CA PRO A 53 0.57 2.06 -22.42
C PRO A 53 -0.95 1.98 -22.66
N ALA A 54 -1.46 2.85 -23.54
CA ALA A 54 -2.85 2.76 -23.97
C ALA A 54 -3.08 1.44 -24.74
N PRO A 55 -4.27 0.81 -24.60
CA PRO A 55 -4.59 -0.38 -25.37
C PRO A 55 -4.53 -0.08 -26.88
N PRO A 56 -4.03 -1.02 -27.70
CA PRO A 56 -4.07 -0.86 -29.15
C PRO A 56 -5.52 -0.73 -29.60
N GLN A 57 -5.79 0.13 -30.59
CA GLN A 57 -7.10 0.25 -31.22
C GLN A 57 -7.14 -0.60 -32.48
N ASN A 58 -8.27 -1.29 -32.72
CA ASN A 58 -8.50 -1.92 -34.02
C ASN A 58 -8.81 -0.85 -35.09
N GLN A 59 -8.94 -1.24 -36.36
CA GLN A 59 -9.20 -0.31 -37.48
C GLN A 59 -10.49 0.53 -37.34
N ALA A 60 -11.43 0.10 -36.50
CA ALA A 60 -12.64 0.86 -36.18
C ALA A 60 -12.42 1.91 -35.06
N GLY A 61 -11.20 2.05 -34.54
CA GLY A 61 -10.88 2.91 -33.40
C GLY A 61 -11.39 2.37 -32.06
N ILE A 62 -11.78 1.10 -32.03
CA ILE A 62 -12.34 0.46 -30.84
C ILE A 62 -11.20 -0.26 -30.12
N ALA A 63 -10.96 0.08 -28.86
CA ALA A 63 -10.09 -0.69 -27.99
C ALA A 63 -10.70 -2.08 -27.79
N PRO A 64 -10.00 -3.15 -28.14
CA PRO A 64 -10.53 -4.49 -27.94
C PRO A 64 -10.73 -4.77 -26.46
N ARG A 65 -11.82 -5.45 -26.11
CA ARG A 65 -12.05 -5.88 -24.73
C ARG A 65 -11.42 -7.25 -24.53
N SER A 66 -10.97 -7.53 -23.30
CA SER A 66 -10.42 -8.86 -22.97
C SER A 66 -11.42 -10.00 -23.23
N GLU A 67 -12.72 -9.70 -23.11
CA GLU A 67 -13.81 -10.62 -23.44
C GLU A 67 -13.93 -10.94 -24.94
N ASP A 68 -13.48 -10.03 -25.82
CA ASP A 68 -13.47 -10.22 -27.28
C ASP A 68 -12.39 -11.21 -27.73
N TYR A 69 -11.41 -11.48 -26.86
CA TYR A 69 -10.25 -12.35 -27.12
C TYR A 69 -10.16 -13.55 -26.18
N ALA A 70 -11.27 -13.91 -25.52
CA ALA A 70 -11.34 -15.04 -24.61
C ALA A 70 -10.96 -16.38 -25.27
N SER A 71 -11.04 -16.49 -26.61
CA SER A 71 -10.30 -17.50 -27.37
C SER A 71 -9.89 -16.99 -28.77
N PHE A 72 -8.66 -17.30 -29.19
CA PHE A 72 -8.16 -17.07 -30.56
C PHE A 72 -9.09 -17.66 -31.64
N ASN A 73 -9.83 -18.72 -31.27
CA ASN A 73 -10.73 -19.45 -32.17
C ASN A 73 -12.03 -18.68 -32.45
N ASP A 74 -12.55 -17.92 -31.48
CA ASP A 74 -13.75 -17.08 -31.66
C ASP A 74 -13.42 -15.85 -32.51
N TYR A 75 -12.22 -15.32 -32.34
CA TYR A 75 -11.73 -14.17 -33.09
C TYR A 75 -11.42 -14.51 -34.57
N LEU A 76 -10.79 -15.66 -34.84
CA LEU A 76 -10.61 -16.16 -36.21
C LEU A 76 -11.94 -16.49 -36.91
N GLN A 77 -12.95 -16.94 -36.16
CA GLN A 77 -14.29 -17.21 -36.71
C GLN A 77 -15.08 -15.94 -37.01
N ALA A 78 -14.92 -14.88 -36.20
CA ALA A 78 -15.56 -13.59 -36.41
C ALA A 78 -15.04 -12.85 -37.65
N ASP A 79 -13.75 -13.02 -37.99
CA ASP A 79 -13.09 -12.23 -39.04
C ASP A 79 -12.43 -13.07 -40.15
N SER A 80 -13.13 -14.12 -40.60
CA SER A 80 -12.69 -15.02 -41.68
C SER A 80 -12.39 -14.33 -43.02
N LYS A 81 -12.80 -13.06 -43.21
CA LYS A 81 -12.48 -12.24 -44.39
C LYS A 81 -11.13 -11.52 -44.31
N HIS A 82 -10.54 -11.40 -43.12
CA HIS A 82 -9.27 -10.69 -42.88
C HIS A 82 -8.30 -11.48 -41.98
N ALA A 83 -8.27 -12.81 -42.08
CA ALA A 83 -7.50 -13.71 -41.19
C ALA A 83 -6.04 -13.29 -40.86
N ASN A 84 -5.31 -12.69 -41.81
CA ASN A 84 -3.95 -12.20 -41.55
C ASN A 84 -3.94 -10.90 -40.71
N GLN A 85 -4.86 -9.98 -40.97
CA GLN A 85 -5.06 -8.73 -40.21
C GLN A 85 -5.57 -9.03 -38.80
N SER A 86 -6.50 -9.98 -38.72
CA SER A 86 -7.03 -10.52 -37.49
C SER A 86 -5.85 -10.99 -36.61
N SER A 87 -4.98 -11.88 -37.12
CA SER A 87 -3.78 -12.34 -36.40
C SER A 87 -2.85 -11.21 -35.91
N GLU A 88 -2.63 -10.16 -36.71
CA GLU A 88 -1.78 -9.01 -36.33
C GLU A 88 -2.37 -8.20 -35.17
N ASP A 89 -3.67 -7.91 -35.22
CA ASP A 89 -4.40 -7.19 -34.18
C ASP A 89 -4.45 -8.00 -32.87
N PHE A 90 -4.62 -9.32 -32.95
CA PHE A 90 -4.54 -10.21 -31.78
C PHE A 90 -3.15 -10.24 -31.16
N ASN A 91 -2.10 -10.38 -31.98
CA ASN A 91 -0.72 -10.36 -31.49
C ASN A 91 -0.37 -9.01 -30.83
N SER A 92 -0.83 -7.90 -31.43
CA SER A 92 -0.68 -6.56 -30.87
C SER A 92 -1.35 -6.43 -29.51
N TYR A 93 -2.59 -6.94 -29.37
CA TYR A 93 -3.31 -6.96 -28.10
C TYR A 93 -2.62 -7.83 -27.04
N MET A 94 -2.20 -9.05 -27.39
CA MET A 94 -1.51 -9.96 -26.48
C MET A 94 -0.18 -9.37 -25.99
N ASN A 95 0.61 -8.77 -26.90
CA ASN A 95 1.84 -8.08 -26.54
C ASN A 95 1.58 -6.91 -25.59
N TRP A 96 0.53 -6.12 -25.84
CA TRP A 96 0.13 -5.03 -24.95
C TRP A 96 -0.25 -5.54 -23.55
N MET A 97 -1.01 -6.63 -23.44
CA MET A 97 -1.37 -7.21 -22.14
C MET A 97 -0.13 -7.67 -21.37
N LEU A 98 0.77 -8.42 -22.03
CA LEU A 98 2.01 -8.90 -21.42
C LEU A 98 2.90 -7.76 -20.96
N GLU A 99 3.05 -6.72 -21.79
CA GLU A 99 3.85 -5.55 -21.48
C GLU A 99 3.24 -4.72 -20.33
N THR A 100 1.91 -4.56 -20.34
CA THR A 100 1.19 -3.88 -19.24
C THR A 100 1.39 -4.62 -17.92
N GLU A 101 1.33 -5.96 -17.93
CA GLU A 101 1.54 -6.77 -16.73
C GLU A 101 3.00 -6.70 -16.25
N ARG A 102 3.97 -6.76 -17.18
CA ARG A 102 5.40 -6.56 -16.88
C ARG A 102 5.62 -5.21 -16.20
N LEU A 103 5.10 -4.12 -16.78
CA LEU A 103 5.25 -2.77 -16.23
C LEU A 103 4.58 -2.61 -14.87
N LYS A 104 3.44 -3.26 -14.61
CA LYS A 104 2.83 -3.31 -13.27
C LYS A 104 3.73 -4.00 -12.26
N GLN A 105 4.30 -5.14 -12.62
CA GLN A 105 5.19 -5.91 -11.73
C GLN A 105 6.48 -5.14 -11.45
N GLU A 106 7.07 -4.52 -12.47
CA GLU A 106 8.27 -3.68 -12.33
C GLU A 106 7.98 -2.44 -11.48
N GLY A 107 6.85 -1.79 -11.70
CA GLY A 107 6.43 -0.65 -10.88
C GLY A 107 6.22 -1.04 -9.42
N GLN A 108 5.56 -2.16 -9.14
CA GLN A 108 5.44 -2.69 -7.78
C GLN A 108 6.80 -3.02 -7.15
N GLN A 109 7.70 -3.64 -7.92
CA GLN A 109 9.05 -3.96 -7.48
C GLN A 109 9.85 -2.68 -7.16
N GLN A 110 9.73 -1.64 -7.99
CA GLN A 110 10.37 -0.35 -7.78
C GLN A 110 9.85 0.32 -6.51
N VAL A 111 8.52 0.40 -6.32
CA VAL A 111 7.91 0.95 -5.09
C VAL A 111 8.41 0.19 -3.86
N PHE A 112 8.46 -1.14 -3.92
CA PHE A 112 8.99 -1.94 -2.82
C PHE A 112 10.48 -1.66 -2.55
N GLN A 113 11.33 -1.60 -3.58
CA GLN A 113 12.75 -1.31 -3.42
C GLN A 113 12.97 0.07 -2.77
N THR A 114 12.27 1.10 -3.27
CA THR A 114 12.37 2.47 -2.78
C THR A 114 11.87 2.61 -1.34
N CYS A 115 10.75 1.98 -1.00
CA CYS A 115 10.08 2.19 0.30
C CYS A 115 10.35 1.10 1.34
N SER A 116 11.11 0.05 1.01
CA SER A 116 11.39 -1.08 1.92
C SER A 116 11.98 -0.66 3.26
N ALA A 117 12.84 0.37 3.29
CA ALA A 117 13.42 0.90 4.51
C ALA A 117 12.35 1.52 5.43
N SER A 118 11.48 2.36 4.87
CA SER A 118 10.40 3.03 5.61
C SER A 118 9.37 2.04 6.14
N ILE A 119 9.00 1.03 5.34
CA ILE A 119 8.11 -0.06 5.77
C ILE A 119 8.74 -0.87 6.90
N ARG A 120 10.03 -1.17 6.82
CA ARG A 120 10.75 -1.88 7.89
C ARG A 120 10.80 -1.07 9.18
N GLU A 121 10.96 0.24 9.08
CA GLU A 121 11.00 1.14 10.23
C GLU A 121 9.63 1.26 10.91
N GLN A 122 8.55 1.37 10.13
CA GLN A 122 7.17 1.27 10.63
C GLN A 122 6.92 -0.04 11.40
N GLU A 123 7.38 -1.17 10.85
CA GLU A 123 7.28 -2.48 11.50
C GLU A 123 8.10 -2.57 12.80
N LYS A 124 9.24 -1.87 12.85
CA LYS A 124 10.06 -1.74 14.07
C LYS A 124 9.28 -0.98 15.16
N PHE A 125 8.73 0.19 14.85
CA PHE A 125 7.92 0.96 15.81
C PHE A 125 6.70 0.17 16.29
N ARG A 126 6.03 -0.56 15.37
CA ARG A 126 4.95 -1.48 15.73
C ARG A 126 5.39 -2.49 16.80
N GLY A 127 6.54 -3.11 16.58
CA GLY A 127 7.12 -4.06 17.54
C GLY A 127 7.53 -3.42 18.86
N GLU A 128 8.04 -2.19 18.85
CA GLU A 128 8.43 -1.45 20.05
C GLU A 128 7.22 -1.03 20.89
N ALA A 129 6.16 -0.53 20.25
CA ALA A 129 4.88 -0.21 20.91
C ALA A 129 4.27 -1.42 21.61
N LEU A 130 4.23 -2.58 20.94
CA LEU A 130 3.75 -3.83 21.54
C LEU A 130 4.62 -4.28 22.72
N LYS A 131 5.95 -4.08 22.66
CA LYS A 131 6.87 -4.43 23.76
C LYS A 131 6.68 -3.55 24.99
N VAL A 132 6.31 -2.29 24.84
CA VAL A 132 6.07 -1.37 25.97
C VAL A 132 4.65 -1.46 26.53
N GLY A 133 3.79 -2.31 25.95
CA GLY A 133 2.47 -2.64 26.50
C GLY A 133 1.28 -2.04 25.75
N ALA A 134 1.48 -1.48 24.56
CA ALA A 134 0.37 -1.08 23.70
C ALA A 134 -0.42 -2.31 23.22
N THR A 135 -1.74 -2.18 23.12
CA THR A 135 -2.60 -3.21 22.53
C THR A 135 -2.52 -3.20 21.01
N THR A 136 -2.84 -4.33 20.37
CA THR A 136 -2.94 -4.41 18.90
C THR A 136 -3.93 -3.40 18.33
N GLU A 137 -5.03 -3.14 19.04
CA GLU A 137 -6.06 -2.17 18.62
C GLU A 137 -5.52 -0.73 18.66
N GLN A 138 -4.79 -0.34 19.70
CA GLN A 138 -4.16 0.98 19.78
C GLN A 138 -3.13 1.18 18.67
N VAL A 139 -2.29 0.17 18.45
CA VAL A 139 -1.29 0.17 17.38
C VAL A 139 -1.97 0.28 16.02
N GLN A 140 -3.04 -0.48 15.77
CA GLN A 140 -3.81 -0.41 14.53
C GLN A 140 -4.49 0.94 14.33
N GLY A 141 -4.96 1.57 15.42
CA GLY A 141 -5.46 2.94 15.40
C GLY A 141 -4.38 3.94 14.97
N ALA A 142 -3.20 3.91 15.61
CA ALA A 142 -2.08 4.78 15.26
C ALA A 142 -1.61 4.59 13.80
N LEU A 143 -1.57 3.34 13.33
CA LEU A 143 -1.30 3.02 11.93
C LEU A 143 -2.30 3.69 10.97
N GLN A 144 -3.60 3.58 11.26
CA GLN A 144 -4.66 4.18 10.44
C GLN A 144 -4.60 5.70 10.43
N VAL A 145 -4.28 6.33 11.56
CA VAL A 145 -4.11 7.79 11.62
C VAL A 145 -2.96 8.23 10.72
N GLY A 146 -1.80 7.57 10.79
CA GLY A 146 -0.67 7.90 9.92
C GLY A 146 -0.99 7.73 8.43
N ILE A 147 -1.73 6.68 8.06
CA ILE A 147 -2.20 6.46 6.68
C ILE A 147 -3.12 7.61 6.23
N ALA A 148 -4.13 7.95 7.04
CA ALA A 148 -5.09 9.00 6.73
C ALA A 148 -4.38 10.35 6.52
N ARG A 149 -3.43 10.70 7.41
CA ARG A 149 -2.63 11.93 7.29
C ARG A 149 -1.80 11.97 6.01
N ALA A 150 -1.19 10.85 5.62
CA ALA A 150 -0.42 10.77 4.37
C ALA A 150 -1.32 10.94 3.14
N GLN A 151 -2.52 10.36 3.15
CA GLN A 151 -3.50 10.52 2.08
C GLN A 151 -3.99 11.96 1.98
N GLU A 152 -4.30 12.60 3.11
CA GLU A 152 -4.71 14.02 3.16
C GLU A 152 -3.62 14.95 2.62
N ALA A 153 -2.36 14.74 3.00
CA ALA A 153 -1.23 15.52 2.49
C ALA A 153 -1.13 15.45 0.96
N LEU A 154 -1.29 14.25 0.38
CA LEU A 154 -1.29 14.07 -1.08
C LEU A 154 -2.45 14.80 -1.78
N HIS A 155 -3.61 14.93 -1.12
CA HIS A 155 -4.77 15.63 -1.68
C HIS A 155 -4.63 17.16 -1.64
N GLN A 156 -3.78 17.69 -0.75
CA GLN A 156 -3.51 19.13 -0.65
C GLN A 156 -2.44 19.61 -1.64
N GLU A 157 -1.61 18.72 -2.18
CA GLU A 157 -0.57 19.05 -3.18
C GLU A 157 -1.07 19.07 -4.64
N LYS A 158 -2.31 18.64 -4.90
CA LYS A 158 -2.95 18.64 -6.24
C LYS A 158 -3.85 19.85 -6.45
#